data_AF-A0A7Y5KWZ4-F1
#
_entry.id   AF-A0A7Y5KWZ4-F1
#
_cell.length_a   1.000
_cell.length_b   1.000
_cell.length_c   1.000
_cell.angle_alpha   90.00
_cell.angle_beta   90.00
_cell.angle_gamma   90.00
#
_symmetry.space_group_name_H-M   'P 1'
#
loop_
_entity.id
_entity.type
_entity.pdbx_description
1 polymer ?
#
loop_
_entity_poly.entity_id
_entity_poly.type
_entity_poly.pdbx_seq_one_letter_code
_entity_poly.pdbx_strand_id
1 'polypeptide(L)'
;MVEQQRGSPDAARGALCGLAAAFLFGVSTPAAKWLLGAVDPQLLAGLFYLAAGLALSAFRVVRSTKVEAPLRKRDAPLLGAVLLSGGVVGPLLLLVGLGRITATAGALLLNLEAPFTMAIALLVFREHLSLRQLVAATLVLVGAGLLKVRPGEIGGDALGMLSIAAACFAWAIDNNLTQRLAFKD
;
A
#
# COMPACT_ATOMS: atom_id res chain seq x y z
N MET A 1 18.01 -27.46 18.28
CA MET A 1 18.00 -27.30 16.81
C MET A 1 17.50 -25.90 16.42
N VAL A 2 18.06 -24.82 16.99
CA VAL A 2 17.55 -23.43 16.81
C VAL A 2 18.54 -22.50 16.08
N GLU A 3 19.66 -23.02 15.57
CA GLU A 3 20.81 -22.16 15.20
C GLU A 3 21.35 -22.34 13.77
N GLN A 4 20.50 -22.57 12.76
CA GLN A 4 20.97 -22.71 11.36
C GLN A 4 20.25 -21.86 10.28
N GLN A 5 19.49 -20.81 10.64
CA GLN A 5 18.83 -19.93 9.65
C GLN A 5 19.43 -18.52 9.49
N ARG A 6 20.65 -18.27 9.99
CA ARG A 6 21.35 -17.00 9.71
C ARG A 6 22.03 -17.05 8.34
N GLY A 7 21.29 -16.63 7.31
CA GLY A 7 21.87 -16.14 6.04
C GLY A 7 21.72 -17.05 4.82
N SER A 8 20.49 -17.47 4.47
CA SER A 8 20.28 -18.01 3.12
C SER A 8 20.37 -16.87 2.08
N PRO A 9 20.96 -17.09 0.89
CA PRO A 9 20.99 -16.10 -0.19
C PRO A 9 19.59 -15.64 -0.62
N ASP A 10 18.55 -16.42 -0.34
CA ASP A 10 17.16 -16.05 -0.59
C ASP A 10 16.63 -15.02 0.42
N ALA A 11 17.09 -15.08 1.68
CA ALA A 11 16.77 -14.05 2.67
C ALA A 11 17.42 -12.71 2.33
N ALA A 12 18.67 -12.72 1.86
CA ALA A 12 19.37 -11.51 1.40
C ALA A 12 18.72 -10.92 0.15
N ARG A 13 18.35 -11.75 -0.83
CA ARG A 13 17.58 -11.33 -2.01
C ARG A 13 16.21 -10.77 -1.63
N GLY A 14 15.49 -11.42 -0.72
CA GLY A 14 14.21 -10.93 -0.21
C GLY A 14 14.34 -9.56 0.48
N ALA A 15 15.37 -9.39 1.31
CA ALA A 15 15.66 -8.11 1.95
C ALA A 15 16.00 -7.01 0.93
N LEU A 16 16.84 -7.31 -0.07
CA LEU A 16 17.17 -6.39 -1.16
C LEU A 16 15.93 -5.98 -1.97
N CYS A 17 15.07 -6.94 -2.32
CA CYS A 17 13.79 -6.66 -2.97
C CYS A 17 12.89 -5.77 -2.11
N GLY A 18 12.81 -6.05 -0.81
CA GLY A 18 12.03 -5.23 0.14
C GLY A 18 12.56 -3.81 0.26
N LEU A 19 13.88 -3.62 0.34
CA LEU A 19 14.51 -2.30 0.38
C LEU A 19 14.31 -1.53 -0.93
N ALA A 20 14.44 -2.21 -2.08
CA ALA A 20 14.18 -1.61 -3.38
C ALA A 20 12.71 -1.17 -3.51
N ALA A 21 11.77 -2.01 -3.07
CA ALA A 21 10.35 -1.67 -3.05
C ALA A 21 10.07 -0.46 -2.14
N ALA A 22 10.65 -0.43 -0.94
CA ALA A 22 10.50 0.69 -0.01
C ALA A 22 11.06 2.00 -0.59
N PHE A 23 12.21 1.95 -1.26
CA PHE A 23 12.80 3.11 -1.93
C PHE A 23 11.90 3.62 -3.07
N LEU A 24 11.44 2.72 -3.95
CA LEU A 24 10.54 3.07 -5.05
C LEU A 24 9.22 3.66 -4.53
N PHE A 25 8.67 3.10 -3.45
CA PHE A 25 7.48 3.63 -2.79
C PHE A 25 7.72 5.01 -2.17
N GLY A 26 8.87 5.22 -1.52
CA GLY A 26 9.24 6.53 -0.97
C GLY A 26 9.37 7.61 -2.05
N VAL A 27 9.92 7.27 -3.22
CA VAL A 27 10.08 8.18 -4.36
C VAL A 27 8.76 8.44 -5.10
N SER A 28 7.83 7.47 -5.11
CA SER A 28 6.58 7.59 -5.88
C SER A 28 5.68 8.73 -5.40
N THR A 29 5.61 8.97 -4.08
CA THR A 29 4.75 10.00 -3.48
C THR A 29 5.16 11.44 -3.89
N PRO A 30 6.43 11.88 -3.72
CA PRO A 30 6.86 13.19 -4.19
C PRO A 30 6.81 13.32 -5.71
N ALA A 31 7.15 12.27 -6.46
CA ALA A 31 7.04 12.27 -7.92
C ALA A 31 5.57 12.45 -8.38
N ALA A 32 4.63 11.74 -7.78
CA ALA A 32 3.20 11.88 -8.06
C ALA A 32 2.69 13.28 -7.70
N LYS A 33 3.10 13.84 -6.56
CA LYS A 33 2.74 15.21 -6.18
C LYS A 33 3.25 16.25 -7.18
N TRP A 34 4.45 16.06 -7.72
CA TRP A 34 5.00 16.94 -8.76
C TRP A 34 4.20 16.83 -10.07
N LEU A 35 3.86 15.62 -10.50
CA LEU A 35 3.05 15.37 -11.70
C LEU A 35 1.61 15.93 -11.59
N LEU A 36 1.02 15.94 -10.39
CA LEU A 36 -0.29 16.56 -10.14
C LEU A 36 -0.29 18.08 -10.38
N GLY A 37 0.87 18.73 -10.47
CA GLY A 37 0.96 20.14 -10.85
C GLY A 37 0.66 20.39 -12.34
N ALA A 38 0.68 19.34 -13.18
CA ALA A 38 0.50 19.45 -14.62
C ALA A 38 -0.60 18.54 -15.19
N VAL A 39 -1.06 17.55 -14.44
CA VAL A 39 -2.00 16.51 -14.92
C VAL A 39 -3.14 16.33 -13.92
N ASP A 40 -4.37 16.24 -14.42
CA ASP A 40 -5.55 15.96 -13.60
C ASP A 40 -5.41 14.63 -12.83
N PRO A 41 -5.88 14.55 -11.57
CA PRO A 41 -5.75 13.35 -10.72
C PRO A 41 -6.23 12.06 -11.39
N GLN A 42 -7.38 12.09 -12.07
CA GLN A 42 -7.98 10.91 -12.69
C GLN A 42 -7.14 10.41 -13.86
N LEU A 43 -6.58 11.33 -14.66
CA LEU A 43 -5.72 11.00 -15.78
C LEU A 43 -4.37 10.44 -15.30
N LEU A 44 -3.80 11.03 -14.25
CA LEU A 44 -2.56 10.56 -13.65
C LEU A 44 -2.72 9.13 -13.06
N ALA A 45 -3.85 8.85 -12.40
CA ALA A 45 -4.16 7.49 -11.94
C ALA A 45 -4.20 6.50 -13.12
N GLY A 46 -4.88 6.86 -14.21
CA GLY A 46 -4.94 6.04 -15.42
C GLY A 46 -3.55 5.76 -16.01
N LEU A 47 -2.68 6.76 -16.07
CA LEU A 47 -1.31 6.62 -16.54
C LEU A 47 -0.47 5.68 -15.66
N PHE A 48 -0.60 5.75 -14.34
CA PHE A 48 0.08 4.83 -13.42
C PHE A 48 -0.36 3.38 -13.62
N TYR A 49 -1.67 3.12 -13.77
CA TYR A 49 -2.16 1.77 -14.03
C TYR A 49 -1.71 1.24 -15.39
N LEU A 50 -1.72 2.08 -16.42
CA LEU A 50 -1.23 1.71 -17.75
C LEU A 50 0.26 1.36 -17.71
N ALA A 51 1.07 2.21 -17.06
CA ALA A 51 2.50 1.98 -16.91
C ALA A 51 2.79 0.69 -16.12
N ALA A 52 2.07 0.44 -15.02
CA ALA A 52 2.19 -0.79 -14.25
C ALA A 52 1.85 -2.02 -15.09
N GLY A 53 0.75 -1.98 -15.85
CA GLY A 53 0.33 -3.06 -16.73
C GLY A 53 1.35 -3.35 -17.83
N LEU A 54 1.92 -2.33 -18.46
CA LEU A 54 2.97 -2.48 -19.47
C LEU A 54 4.26 -3.07 -18.87
N ALA A 55 4.69 -2.57 -17.71
CA ALA A 55 5.87 -3.04 -17.01
C ALA A 55 5.76 -4.52 -16.61
N LEU A 56 4.62 -4.93 -16.02
CA LEU A 56 4.33 -6.32 -15.68
C LEU A 56 4.27 -7.22 -16.92
N SER A 57 3.66 -6.74 -18.00
CA SER A 57 3.56 -7.49 -19.25
C SER A 57 4.94 -7.74 -19.87
N ALA A 58 5.77 -6.69 -19.93
CA ALA A 58 7.15 -6.81 -20.40
C ALA A 58 7.98 -7.75 -19.50
N PHE A 59 7.83 -7.64 -18.18
CA PHE A 59 8.51 -8.51 -17.23
C PHE A 59 8.12 -9.99 -17.43
N ARG A 60 6.84 -10.28 -17.69
CA ARG A 60 6.35 -11.63 -17.97
C ARG A 60 6.89 -12.21 -19.28
N VAL A 61 7.17 -11.37 -20.28
CA VAL A 61 7.81 -11.82 -21.53
C VAL A 61 9.29 -12.15 -21.30
N VAL A 62 10.00 -11.35 -20.51
CA VAL A 62 11.43 -11.55 -20.24
C VAL A 62 11.69 -12.71 -19.26
N ARG A 63 10.78 -12.93 -18.31
CA ARG A 63 10.90 -13.97 -17.29
C ARG A 63 9.93 -15.10 -17.60
N SER A 64 10.44 -16.27 -17.95
CA SER A 64 9.62 -17.49 -18.03
C SER A 64 9.08 -17.82 -16.63
N THR A 65 7.91 -17.29 -16.30
CA THR A 65 7.25 -17.55 -15.02
C THR A 65 6.84 -19.02 -14.96
N LYS A 66 7.10 -19.68 -13.81
CA LYS A 66 6.53 -21.00 -13.52
C LYS A 66 5.00 -20.91 -13.67
N VAL A 67 4.36 -22.04 -13.98
CA VAL A 67 2.90 -22.16 -14.09
C VAL A 67 2.27 -21.65 -12.78
N GLU A 68 1.74 -20.43 -12.80
CA GLU A 68 0.92 -19.88 -11.71
C GLU A 68 -0.38 -20.68 -11.63
N ALA A 69 -0.95 -20.81 -10.42
CA ALA A 69 -2.21 -21.50 -10.24
C ALA A 69 -3.29 -20.84 -11.14
N PRO A 70 -4.06 -21.63 -11.92
CA PRO A 70 -5.04 -21.07 -12.83
C PRO A 70 -6.15 -20.37 -12.05
N LEU A 71 -6.36 -19.08 -12.34
CA LEU A 71 -7.45 -18.29 -11.76
C LEU A 71 -8.80 -18.96 -12.03
N ARG A 72 -9.50 -19.35 -10.97
CA ARG A 72 -10.82 -19.98 -11.11
C ARG A 72 -11.88 -18.89 -11.13
N LYS A 73 -12.99 -19.12 -11.85
CA LYS A 73 -14.16 -18.21 -11.87
C LYS A 73 -14.71 -17.91 -10.46
N ARG A 74 -14.42 -18.78 -9.48
CA ARG A 74 -14.80 -18.60 -8.06
C ARG A 74 -13.96 -17.53 -7.35
N ASP A 75 -12.80 -17.16 -7.87
CA ASP A 75 -11.94 -16.12 -7.32
C ASP A 75 -12.22 -14.74 -7.94
N ALA A 76 -13.01 -14.68 -9.04
CA ALA A 76 -13.42 -13.45 -9.70
C ALA A 76 -14.07 -12.38 -8.80
N PRO A 77 -15.01 -12.70 -7.88
CA PRO A 77 -15.58 -11.68 -7.00
C PRO A 77 -14.54 -11.11 -6.01
N LEU A 78 -13.59 -11.94 -5.56
CA LEU A 78 -12.52 -11.52 -4.66
C LEU A 78 -11.49 -10.65 -5.40
N LEU A 79 -11.13 -11.03 -6.62
CA LEU A 79 -10.31 -10.21 -7.51
C LEU A 79 -10.98 -8.88 -7.86
N GLY A 80 -12.30 -8.88 -8.07
CA GLY A 80 -13.07 -7.66 -8.26
C GLY A 80 -13.00 -6.74 -7.04
N ALA A 81 -13.12 -7.29 -5.83
CA ALA A 81 -12.98 -6.52 -4.60
C ALA A 81 -11.58 -5.93 -4.41
N VAL A 82 -10.52 -6.72 -4.68
CA VAL A 82 -9.12 -6.26 -4.71
C VAL A 82 -8.93 -5.11 -5.69
N LEU A 83 -9.39 -5.29 -6.93
CA LEU A 83 -9.25 -4.28 -7.99
C LEU A 83 -10.04 -3.00 -7.67
N LEU A 84 -11.26 -3.12 -7.14
CA LEU A 84 -12.06 -1.94 -6.82
C LEU A 84 -11.50 -1.19 -5.62
N SER A 85 -11.10 -1.90 -4.56
CA SER A 85 -10.58 -1.28 -3.35
C SER A 85 -9.17 -0.70 -3.55
N GLY A 86 -8.18 -1.55 -3.84
CA GLY A 86 -6.79 -1.14 -3.98
C GLY A 86 -6.43 -0.58 -5.36
N GLY A 87 -7.13 -1.07 -6.40
CA GLY A 87 -6.90 -0.68 -7.79
C GLY A 87 -7.58 0.62 -8.24
N VAL A 88 -8.66 1.03 -7.57
CA VAL A 88 -9.46 2.20 -8.02
C VAL A 88 -9.65 3.18 -6.87
N VAL A 89 -10.29 2.74 -5.78
CA VAL A 89 -10.65 3.62 -4.67
C VAL A 89 -9.41 4.19 -3.98
N GLY A 90 -8.41 3.36 -3.67
CA GLY A 90 -7.16 3.78 -3.02
C GLY A 90 -6.43 4.91 -3.78
N PRO A 91 -6.01 4.71 -5.03
CA PRO A 91 -5.30 5.72 -5.83
C PRO A 91 -6.09 7.00 -6.04
N LEU A 92 -7.39 6.91 -6.32
CA LEU A 92 -8.23 8.10 -6.50
C LEU A 92 -8.28 8.94 -5.23
N LEU A 93 -8.52 8.30 -4.08
CA LEU A 93 -8.54 8.98 -2.79
C LEU A 93 -7.15 9.53 -2.40
N LEU A 94 -6.08 8.79 -2.72
CA LEU A 94 -4.71 9.26 -2.50
C LEU A 94 -4.45 10.54 -3.28
N LEU A 95 -4.75 10.57 -4.58
CA LEU A 95 -4.45 11.74 -5.42
C LEU A 95 -5.32 12.95 -5.04
N VAL A 96 -6.60 12.72 -4.69
CA VAL A 96 -7.46 13.77 -4.12
C VAL A 96 -6.89 14.31 -2.81
N GLY A 97 -6.41 13.43 -1.94
CA GLY A 97 -5.79 13.80 -0.67
C GLY A 97 -4.49 14.58 -0.86
N LEU A 98 -3.59 14.07 -1.71
CA LEU A 98 -2.34 14.73 -2.07
C LEU A 98 -2.58 16.08 -2.73
N GLY A 99 -3.66 16.27 -3.49
CA GLY A 99 -4.03 17.59 -4.03
C GLY A 99 -4.29 18.65 -2.95
N ARG A 100 -4.66 18.23 -1.73
CA ARG A 100 -5.11 19.10 -0.63
C ARG A 100 -4.12 19.27 0.51
N ILE A 101 -3.07 18.46 0.56
CA ILE A 101 -2.06 18.48 1.64
C ILE A 101 -0.64 18.48 1.09
N THR A 102 0.34 18.73 1.97
CA THR A 102 1.78 18.64 1.63
C THR A 102 2.20 17.20 1.35
N ALA A 103 3.23 17.01 0.51
CA ALA A 103 3.80 15.67 0.25
C ALA A 103 4.30 15.00 1.55
N THR A 104 4.90 15.80 2.44
CA THR A 104 5.39 15.33 3.74
C THR A 104 4.25 14.80 4.62
N ALA A 105 3.14 15.55 4.73
CA ALA A 105 1.97 15.09 5.46
C ALA A 105 1.38 13.81 4.83
N GLY A 106 1.33 13.74 3.50
CA GLY A 106 0.85 12.55 2.78
C GLY A 106 1.71 11.31 3.05
N ALA A 107 3.03 11.43 2.92
CA ALA A 107 3.95 10.34 3.19
C ALA A 107 3.86 9.82 4.64
N LEU A 108 3.63 10.70 5.61
CA LEU A 108 3.44 10.31 7.00
C LEU A 108 2.10 9.59 7.20
N LEU A 109 1.01 10.12 6.64
CA LEU A 109 -0.31 9.51 6.73
C LEU A 109 -0.40 8.15 6.04
N LEU A 110 0.38 7.91 4.98
CA LEU A 110 0.47 6.61 4.32
C LEU A 110 0.89 5.47 5.26
N ASN A 111 1.59 5.78 6.36
CA ASN A 111 1.93 4.77 7.36
C ASN A 111 0.70 4.17 8.06
N LEU A 112 -0.48 4.81 7.98
CA LEU A 112 -1.74 4.29 8.55
C LEU A 112 -2.22 2.99 7.90
N GLU A 113 -1.75 2.67 6.69
CA GLU A 113 -2.11 1.42 6.01
C GLU A 113 -1.75 0.18 6.84
N ALA A 114 -0.57 0.15 7.46
CA ALA A 114 -0.13 -1.00 8.25
C ALA A 114 -1.01 -1.22 9.51
N PRO A 115 -1.28 -0.20 10.35
CA PRO A 115 -2.27 -0.30 11.43
C PRO A 115 -3.66 -0.73 10.96
N PHE A 116 -4.17 -0.20 9.85
CA PHE A 116 -5.48 -0.62 9.31
C PHE A 116 -5.47 -2.07 8.84
N THR A 117 -4.40 -2.50 8.17
CA THR A 117 -4.24 -3.88 7.70
C THR A 117 -4.25 -4.84 8.89
N MET A 118 -3.50 -4.52 9.95
CA MET A 118 -3.49 -5.29 11.20
C MET A 118 -4.84 -5.28 11.91
N ALA A 119 -5.53 -4.13 11.96
CA ALA A 119 -6.83 -4.03 12.60
C ALA A 119 -7.87 -4.91 11.90
N ILE A 120 -7.87 -4.95 10.56
CA ILE A 120 -8.72 -5.83 9.78
C ILE A 120 -8.36 -7.30 10.06
N ALA A 121 -7.07 -7.66 10.06
CA ALA A 121 -6.60 -9.01 10.39
C ALA A 121 -7.11 -9.48 11.78
N LEU A 122 -7.03 -8.60 12.79
CA LEU A 122 -7.50 -8.89 14.14
C LEU A 122 -9.03 -8.97 14.24
N LEU A 123 -9.75 -8.00 13.68
CA LEU A 123 -11.20 -7.85 13.90
C LEU A 123 -12.03 -8.77 13.01
N VAL A 124 -11.64 -8.90 11.73
CA VAL A 124 -12.38 -9.67 10.72
C VAL A 124 -11.90 -11.11 10.69
N PHE A 125 -10.58 -11.30 10.65
CA PHE A 125 -9.99 -12.64 10.51
C PHE A 125 -9.61 -13.30 11.83
N ARG A 126 -9.69 -12.56 12.95
CA ARG A 126 -9.35 -13.03 14.30
C ARG A 126 -7.94 -13.62 14.39
N GLU A 127 -7.01 -13.07 13.62
CA GLU A 127 -5.61 -13.45 13.67
C GLU A 127 -4.96 -12.97 14.97
N HIS A 128 -4.07 -13.78 15.53
CA HIS A 128 -3.34 -13.42 16.74
C HIS A 128 -2.18 -12.48 16.41
N LEU A 129 -2.21 -11.28 16.98
CA LEU A 129 -1.11 -10.32 16.89
C LEU A 129 -0.17 -10.45 18.08
N SER A 130 1.13 -10.36 17.80
CA SER A 130 2.15 -10.24 18.84
C SER A 130 2.13 -8.85 19.47
N LEU A 131 2.56 -8.74 20.74
CA LEU A 131 2.67 -7.46 21.45
C LEU A 131 3.55 -6.45 20.67
N ARG A 132 4.59 -6.94 19.99
CA ARG A 132 5.47 -6.10 19.17
C ARG A 132 4.72 -5.42 18.02
N GLN A 133 3.84 -6.15 17.34
CA GLN A 133 3.01 -5.59 16.27
C GLN A 133 2.05 -4.53 16.84
N LEU A 134 1.38 -4.83 17.95
CA LEU A 134 0.44 -3.89 18.58
C LEU A 134 1.14 -2.59 19.02
N VAL A 135 2.33 -2.68 19.60
CA VAL A 135 3.15 -1.52 19.96
C VAL A 135 3.53 -0.72 18.71
N ALA A 136 3.98 -1.38 17.63
CA ALA A 136 4.32 -0.71 16.39
C ALA A 136 3.12 0.06 15.79
N ALA A 137 1.94 -0.57 15.70
CA ALA A 137 0.74 0.09 15.24
C ALA A 137 0.34 1.27 16.12
N THR A 138 0.47 1.13 17.44
CA THR A 138 0.19 2.22 18.39
C THR A 138 1.11 3.41 18.16
N LEU A 139 2.42 3.18 17.97
CA LEU A 139 3.39 4.24 17.68
C LEU A 139 3.06 4.98 16.39
N VAL A 140 2.68 4.25 15.33
CA VAL A 140 2.26 4.85 14.06
C VAL A 140 1.00 5.70 14.24
N LEU A 141 0.00 5.21 14.97
CA LEU A 141 -1.24 5.96 15.25
C LEU A 141 -0.97 7.22 16.06
N VAL A 142 -0.09 7.14 17.07
CA VAL A 142 0.35 8.31 17.85
C VAL A 142 1.06 9.31 16.95
N GLY A 143 1.99 8.87 16.10
CA GLY A 143 2.69 9.73 15.14
C GLY A 143 1.74 10.45 14.18
N ALA A 144 0.74 9.75 13.64
CA ALA A 144 -0.30 10.34 12.81
C ALA A 144 -1.19 11.33 13.59
N GLY A 145 -1.49 11.05 14.86
CA GLY A 145 -2.23 11.95 15.75
C GLY A 145 -1.46 13.24 16.08
N LEU A 146 -0.14 13.13 16.29
CA LEU A 146 0.73 14.29 16.53
C LEU A 146 0.84 15.22 15.32
N LEU A 147 0.60 14.69 14.11
CA LEU A 147 0.58 15.50 12.89
C LEU A 147 -0.50 16.59 12.89
N LYS A 148 -1.56 16.43 13.69
CA LYS A 148 -2.65 17.42 13.83
C LYS A 148 -2.25 18.71 14.57
N VAL A 149 -1.04 18.80 15.13
CA VAL A 149 -0.72 19.79 16.18
C VAL A 149 -0.20 21.14 15.65
N ARG A 150 -0.07 21.37 14.32
CA ARG A 150 0.38 22.69 13.81
C ARG A 150 -0.44 23.22 12.63
N PRO A 151 -1.42 24.11 12.87
CA PRO A 151 -2.02 24.92 11.82
C PRO A 151 -0.93 25.82 11.22
N GLY A 152 -0.67 25.68 9.90
CA GLY A 152 0.12 26.65 9.13
C GLY A 152 1.46 26.18 8.56
N GLU A 153 2.18 25.23 9.18
CA GLU A 153 3.55 24.86 8.74
C GLU A 153 3.65 23.51 8.02
N ILE A 154 2.78 22.54 8.31
CA ILE A 154 2.82 21.17 7.72
C ILE A 154 1.56 20.87 6.87
N GLY A 155 0.71 21.88 6.69
CA GLY A 155 -0.20 22.10 5.56
C GLY A 155 -1.09 20.94 5.09
N GLY A 156 -2.37 20.98 5.46
CA GLY A 156 -3.39 20.19 4.78
C GLY A 156 -4.81 20.43 5.29
N ASP A 157 -5.76 20.54 4.37
CA ASP A 157 -7.20 20.51 4.67
C ASP A 157 -7.57 19.16 5.33
N ALA A 158 -8.47 19.18 6.31
CA ALA A 158 -8.95 17.98 7.01
C ALA A 158 -9.54 16.96 6.04
N LEU A 159 -10.19 17.41 4.97
CA LEU A 159 -10.68 16.54 3.88
C LEU A 159 -9.54 15.83 3.15
N GLY A 160 -8.39 16.48 2.99
CA GLY A 160 -7.21 15.87 2.38
C GLY A 160 -6.62 14.76 3.25
N MET A 161 -6.50 15.01 4.55
CA MET A 161 -6.05 13.99 5.52
C MET A 161 -7.00 12.80 5.57
N LEU A 162 -8.31 13.06 5.59
CA LEU A 162 -9.35 12.02 5.59
C LEU A 162 -9.31 11.20 4.29
N SER A 163 -9.07 11.84 3.15
CA SER A 163 -8.96 11.16 1.86
C SER A 163 -7.78 10.18 1.85
N ILE A 164 -6.61 10.57 2.38
CA ILE A 164 -5.46 9.65 2.48
C ILE A 164 -5.72 8.53 3.48
N ALA A 165 -6.34 8.81 4.63
CA ALA A 165 -6.70 7.77 5.58
C ALA A 165 -7.68 6.75 4.96
N ALA A 166 -8.66 7.22 4.19
CA ALA A 166 -9.59 6.36 3.46
C ALA A 166 -8.90 5.56 2.35
N ALA A 167 -7.90 6.13 1.67
CA ALA A 167 -7.06 5.40 0.72
C ALA A 167 -6.29 4.26 1.41
N CYS A 168 -5.66 4.54 2.56
CA CYS A 168 -4.96 3.54 3.36
C CYS A 168 -5.89 2.42 3.83
N PHE A 169 -7.14 2.75 4.18
CA PHE A 169 -8.14 1.77 4.56
C PHE A 169 -8.56 0.88 3.36
N ALA A 170 -8.72 1.47 2.18
CA ALA A 170 -9.00 0.71 0.95
C ALA A 170 -7.87 -0.26 0.61
N TRP A 171 -6.60 0.17 0.72
CA TRP A 171 -5.45 -0.74 0.57
C TRP A 171 -5.34 -1.78 1.68
N ALA A 172 -5.72 -1.45 2.91
CA ALA A 172 -5.76 -2.43 3.99
C ALA A 172 -6.76 -3.58 3.70
N ILE A 173 -7.90 -3.27 3.06
CA ILE A 173 -8.85 -4.28 2.59
C ILE A 173 -8.20 -5.12 1.48
N ASP A 174 -7.64 -4.49 0.46
CA ASP A 174 -6.93 -5.17 -0.63
C ASP A 174 -5.85 -6.13 -0.10
N ASN A 175 -4.95 -5.65 0.76
CA ASN A 175 -3.88 -6.44 1.34
C ASN A 175 -4.39 -7.70 2.04
N ASN A 176 -5.45 -7.57 2.85
CA ASN A 176 -6.05 -8.71 3.55
C ASN A 176 -6.71 -9.71 2.58
N LEU A 177 -7.39 -9.21 1.54
CA LEU A 177 -8.02 -10.07 0.52
C LEU A 177 -6.98 -10.80 -0.33
N THR A 178 -5.92 -10.09 -0.75
CA THR A 178 -4.82 -10.62 -1.55
C THR A 178 -4.01 -11.65 -0.77
N GLN A 179 -3.75 -11.42 0.53
CA GLN A 179 -3.15 -12.40 1.43
C GLN A 179 -3.95 -13.72 1.44
N ARG A 180 -5.29 -13.66 1.51
CA ARG A 180 -6.14 -14.86 1.44
C ARG A 180 -6.09 -15.60 0.11
N LEU A 181 -5.87 -14.89 -0.99
CA LEU A 181 -5.72 -15.50 -2.29
C LEU A 181 -4.38 -16.25 -2.38
N ALA A 182 -3.31 -15.67 -1.83
CA ALA A 182 -1.98 -16.28 -1.80
C ALA A 182 -1.89 -17.54 -0.91
N PHE A 183 -2.67 -17.62 0.18
CA PHE A 183 -2.73 -18.80 1.05
C PHE A 183 -3.60 -19.95 0.51
N LYS A 184 -4.25 -19.77 -0.65
CA LYS A 184 -4.96 -20.85 -1.34
C LYS A 184 -4.04 -21.71 -2.23
N ASP A 185 -2.79 -21.29 -2.41
CA ASP A 185 -1.70 -22.03 -3.06
C ASP A 185 -0.90 -22.86 -2.05
#